data_AF-A0A2M7WGU1-F1
#
_entry.id   AF-A0A2M7WGU1-F1
#
_cell.length_a   1.000
_cell.length_b   1.000
_cell.length_c   1.000
_cell.angle_alpha   90.00
_cell.angle_beta   90.00
_cell.angle_gamma   90.00
#
_symmetry.space_group_name_H-M   'P 1'
#
loop_
_entity.id
_entity.type
_entity.pdbx_description
1 polymer ?
#
loop_
_entity_poly.entity_id
_entity_poly.type
_entity_poly.pdbx_seq_one_letter_code
_entity_poly.pdbx_strand_id
1 'polypeptide(L)' 'MTIGEAAEYLGVSIMTLRRWDSARKLRAYRNPLTKHRLYKKADLDRLLKSIAGQIRKEGKQ' A
#
# COMPACT_ATOMS: atom_id res chain seq x y z
N MET A 1 10.90 -1.53 -2.57
CA MET A 1 10.13 -2.79 -2.59
C MET A 1 9.27 -2.83 -3.84
N THR A 2 9.25 -3.96 -4.52
CA THR A 2 8.34 -4.22 -5.64
C THR A 2 6.90 -4.38 -5.15
N ILE A 3 5.94 -4.50 -6.06
CA ILE A 3 4.53 -4.73 -5.71
C ILE A 3 4.30 -6.06 -4.98
N GLY A 4 5.10 -7.09 -5.28
CA GLY A 4 5.03 -8.40 -4.63
C GLY A 4 5.49 -8.32 -3.19
N GLU A 5 6.69 -7.80 -2.97
CA GLU A 5 7.26 -7.62 -1.63
C GLU A 5 6.37 -6.73 -0.74
N ALA A 6 5.80 -5.66 -1.32
CA ALA A 6 4.92 -4.77 -0.59
C ALA A 6 3.59 -5.46 -0.20
N ALA A 7 3.07 -6.34 -1.06
CA ALA A 7 1.86 -7.11 -0.80
C ALA A 7 2.09 -8.13 0.32
N GLU A 8 3.19 -8.88 0.27
CA GLU A 8 3.59 -9.80 1.36
C GLU A 8 3.81 -9.04 2.68
N TYR A 9 4.52 -7.92 2.64
CA TYR A 9 4.79 -7.12 3.84
C TYR A 9 3.51 -6.61 4.52
N LEU A 10 2.49 -6.28 3.74
CA LEU A 10 1.20 -5.82 4.24
C LEU A 10 0.23 -6.98 4.54
N GLY A 11 0.57 -8.22 4.20
CA GLY A 11 -0.31 -9.38 4.34
C GLY A 11 -1.56 -9.31 3.44
N VAL A 12 -1.48 -8.61 2.31
CA VAL A 12 -2.59 -8.47 1.35
C VAL A 12 -2.22 -9.08 0.01
N SER A 13 -3.22 -9.37 -0.83
CA SER A 13 -2.96 -9.82 -2.19
C SER A 13 -2.35 -8.70 -3.06
N ILE A 14 -1.54 -9.07 -4.06
CA ILE A 14 -1.01 -8.14 -5.06
C ILE A 14 -2.15 -7.38 -5.76
N MET A 15 -3.30 -8.03 -5.98
CA MET A 15 -4.48 -7.40 -6.56
C MET A 15 -5.07 -6.30 -5.68
N THR A 16 -5.09 -6.51 -4.36
CA THR A 16 -5.50 -5.47 -3.39
C THR A 16 -4.56 -4.27 -3.47
N LEU A 17 -3.25 -4.52 -3.53
CA LEU A 17 -2.26 -3.45 -3.65
C LEU A 17 -2.41 -2.68 -4.97
N ARG A 18 -2.68 -3.37 -6.08
CA ARG A 18 -2.99 -2.74 -7.38
C ARG A 18 -4.23 -1.85 -7.30
N ARG A 19 -5.29 -2.32 -6.63
CA ARG A 19 -6.51 -1.52 -6.40
C ARG A 19 -6.20 -0.25 -5.62
N TRP A 20 -5.37 -0.33 -4.58
CA TRP A 20 -5.00 0.82 -3.77
C TRP A 20 -4.14 1.84 -4.53
N ASP A 21 -3.22 1.36 -5.37
CA ASP A 21 -2.46 2.22 -6.28
C ASP A 21 -3.40 2.93 -7.28
N SER A 22 -4.30 2.19 -7.95
CA SER A 22 -5.28 2.78 -8.87
C SER A 22 -6.22 3.78 -8.17
N ALA A 23 -6.58 3.49 -6.92
CA ALA A 23 -7.40 4.37 -6.09
C ALA A 23 -6.61 5.56 -5.48
N ARG A 24 -5.32 5.72 -5.82
CA ARG A 24 -4.40 6.73 -5.25
C ARG A 24 -4.30 6.71 -3.72
N LYS A 25 -4.66 5.59 -3.09
CA LYS A 25 -4.52 5.37 -1.64
C LYS A 25 -3.08 5.08 -1.23
N LEU A 26 -2.26 4.60 -2.17
CA LEU A 26 -0.84 4.31 -1.97
C LEU A 26 -0.02 5.04 -3.04
N ARG A 27 0.91 5.91 -2.62
CA ARG A 27 1.82 6.60 -3.55
C ARG A 27 2.98 5.67 -3.92
N ALA A 28 2.85 4.99 -5.05
CA ALA A 28 3.98 4.33 -5.68
C ALA A 28 4.96 5.36 -6.25
N TYR A 29 6.26 5.20 -5.97
CA TYR A 29 7.29 5.94 -6.67
C TYR A 29 7.56 5.24 -8.00
N ARG A 30 7.47 5.99 -9.10
CA ARG A 30 7.93 5.50 -10.39
C ARG A 30 9.43 5.75 -10.47
N ASN A 31 10.19 4.67 -10.66
CA ASN A 31 11.59 4.83 -11.03
C ASN A 31 11.65 5.35 -12.48
N PRO A 32 12.24 6.53 -12.75
CA PRO A 32 12.35 7.06 -14.11
C PRO A 32 13.11 6.12 -15.05
N LEU A 33 14.02 5.30 -14.52
CA LEU A 33 14.86 4.41 -15.30
C LEU A 33 14.16 3.10 -15.69
N THR A 34 13.36 2.52 -14.80
CA THR A 34 12.87 1.15 -14.99
C THR A 34 11.36 1.03 -15.15
N LYS A 35 10.58 2.13 -15.09
CA LYS A 35 9.10 2.15 -15.17
C LYS A 35 8.38 1.28 -14.11
N HIS A 36 9.10 0.52 -13.30
CA HIS A 36 8.53 -0.27 -12.21
C HIS A 36 8.06 0.66 -11.09
N ARG A 37 6.95 0.26 -10.48
CA ARG A 37 6.41 0.88 -9.27
C ARG A 37 7.18 0.35 -8.08
N LEU A 38 7.80 1.27 -7.35
CA LEU A 38 8.53 0.98 -6.13
C LEU A 38 7.80 1.60 -4.94
N TYR A 39 7.70 0.82 -3.88
CA TYR A 39 7.15 1.22 -2.61
C TYR A 39 8.27 1.37 -1.59
N LYS A 40 8.21 2.48 -0.83
CA LYS A 40 9.08 2.69 0.33
C LYS A 40 8.44 2.02 1.52
N LYS A 41 9.25 1.31 2.32
CA LYS A 41 8.80 0.67 3.57
C LYS A 41 8.11 1.66 4.50
N ALA A 42 8.63 2.89 4.62
CA ALA A 42 8.04 3.95 5.43
C ALA A 42 6.60 4.32 5.00
N ASP A 43 6.31 4.30 3.70
CA ASP A 43 4.95 4.59 3.22
C ASP A 43 4.00 3.42 3.46
N LEU A 44 4.49 2.18 3.38
CA LEU A 44 3.73 0.99 3.78
C LEU A 44 3.42 1.01 5.28
N ASP A 45 4.37 1.40 6.13
CA ASP A 45 4.20 1.49 7.59
C ASP A 45 3.14 2.55 7.97
N ARG A 46 3.19 3.72 7.31
CA ARG A 46 2.16 4.76 7.44
C ARG A 46 0.79 4.26 7.01
N LEU A 47 0.72 3.51 5.91
CA LEU A 47 -0.52 2.93 5.43
C LEU A 47 -1.08 1.93 6.47
N LEU A 48 -0.23 1.07 7.02
CA LEU A 48 -0.62 0.09 8.04
C LEU A 48 -1.22 0.77 9.27
N LYS A 49 -0.58 1.84 9.75
CA LYS A 49 -1.10 2.68 10.85
C LYS A 49 -2.44 3.33 10.51
N SER A 50 -2.61 3.81 9.28
CA SER A 50 -3.88 4.40 8.82
C SER A 50 -5.00 3.36 8.76
N ILE A 51 -4.72 2.15 8.26
CA ILE A 51 -5.70 1.05 8.18
C ILE A 51 -6.11 0.61 9.58
N ALA A 52 -5.15 0.40 10.49
CA ALA A 52 -5.44 0.06 11.88
C ALA A 52 -6.29 1.13 12.58
N GLY A 53 -6.08 2.41 12.23
CA GLY A 53 -6.92 3.52 12.69
C GLY A 53 -8.33 3.54 12.08
N GLN A 54 -8.51 3.06 10.85
CA GLN A 54 -9.82 2.99 10.16
C GLN A 54 -10.69 1.85 10.69
N ILE A 55 -10.13 0.67 10.94
CA ILE A 55 -10.86 -0.47 11.50
C ILE A 55 -11.54 -0.10 12.84
N ARG A 56 -10.93 0.79 13.63
CA ARG A 56 -11.51 1.29 14.88
C ARG A 56 -12.71 2.23 14.69
N LYS A 57 -12.89 2.85 13.51
CA LYS A 57 -13.98 3.79 13.24
C LYS A 57 -15.24 3.12 12.69
N GLU A 58 -15.13 1.98 12.02
CA GLU A 58 -16.29 1.26 11.44
C GLU A 58 -17.08 0.42 12.46
N GLY A 59 -16.62 0.31 13.71
CA GLY A 59 -17.36 -0.36 14.81
C GLY A 59 -18.38 0.50 15.55
N LYS A 60 -18.65 1.74 15.08
CA LYS A 60 -19.75 2.58 15.55
C LYS A 60 -20.63 2.93 14.34
N GLN A 61 -21.58 2.07 14.04
CA GLN A 61 -22.77 2.42 13.28
C GLN A 61 -23.99 1.91 14.04
#